data_AF-K2PW44-F1
#
_entry.id   AF-K2PW44-F1
#
_cell.length_a   1.000
_cell.length_b   1.000
_cell.length_c   1.000
_cell.angle_alpha   90.00
_cell.angle_beta   90.00
_cell.angle_gamma   90.00
#
_symmetry.space_group_name_H-M   'P 1'
#
loop_
_entity.id
_entity.type
_entity.pdbx_description
1 polymer ?
#
loop_
_entity_poly.entity_id
_entity_poly.type
_entity_poly.pdbx_seq_one_letter_code
_entity_poly.pdbx_strand_id
1 'polypeptide(L)'
;MTQRLDDKNTQVSLSGKGLKGRMLAATILGLALTAGIGGWAAHAKLAGAVISQGELVVVGETKQVQHVDGGTIVEIPVKIGSLVEKGDVVLRLDDTQLRIELGIVTSQVAQLKAMMARLVAERDGLDVLSFEGLEL
;
A
#
# COMPACT_ATOMS: atom_id res chain seq x y z
N MET A 1 -10.69 86.37 -82.13
CA MET A 1 -10.24 86.60 -80.74
C MET A 1 -11.14 85.71 -79.90
N THR A 2 -10.80 84.58 -79.29
CA THR A 2 -9.62 83.93 -78.65
C THR A 2 -10.15 82.50 -78.35
N GLN A 3 -9.43 81.44 -78.02
CA GLN A 3 -8.05 80.98 -78.06
C GLN A 3 -8.14 79.52 -77.56
N ARG A 4 -7.36 78.63 -78.19
CA ARG A 4 -6.95 77.28 -77.78
C ARG A 4 -7.03 76.94 -76.28
N LEU A 5 -7.48 75.72 -75.97
CA LEU A 5 -6.83 74.66 -75.15
C LEU A 5 -7.47 73.32 -75.61
N ASP A 6 -6.84 72.44 -76.38
CA ASP A 6 -5.82 71.44 -75.99
C ASP A 6 -6.13 70.70 -74.68
N ASP A 7 -6.77 69.53 -74.81
CA ASP A 7 -6.58 68.36 -73.97
C ASP A 7 -6.83 67.13 -74.87
N LYS A 8 -5.72 66.47 -75.21
CA LYS A 8 -5.72 65.14 -75.78
C LYS A 8 -6.06 64.16 -74.67
N ASN A 9 -7.02 63.29 -74.98
CA ASN A 9 -6.94 61.89 -74.60
C ASN A 9 -6.68 61.65 -73.10
N THR A 10 -7.71 61.83 -72.29
CA THR A 10 -7.74 61.17 -70.98
C THR A 10 -8.92 60.20 -70.94
N GLN A 11 -8.86 59.17 -71.81
CA GLN A 11 -9.51 57.91 -71.47
C GLN A 11 -8.77 57.30 -70.28
N VAL A 12 -9.17 57.70 -69.07
CA VAL A 12 -8.81 56.95 -67.86
C VAL A 12 -9.59 55.64 -67.92
N SER A 13 -8.98 54.65 -68.58
CA SER A 13 -9.42 53.27 -68.53
C SER A 13 -9.27 52.79 -67.09
N LEU A 14 -10.34 52.89 -66.31
CA LEU A 14 -10.49 52.19 -65.03
C LEU A 14 -10.73 50.70 -65.33
N SER A 15 -9.79 50.07 -66.04
CA SER A 15 -9.76 48.62 -66.20
C SER A 15 -9.30 48.01 -64.88
N GLY A 16 -10.26 47.84 -63.98
CA GLY A 16 -10.12 47.28 -62.64
C GLY A 16 -9.74 45.80 -62.64
N LYS A 17 -8.53 45.48 -63.13
CA LYS A 17 -7.88 44.17 -62.95
C LYS A 17 -7.00 44.11 -61.68
N GLY A 18 -6.66 45.25 -61.07
CA GLY A 18 -5.77 45.30 -59.89
C GLY A 18 -6.44 45.03 -58.54
N LEU A 19 -7.67 45.50 -58.31
CA LEU A 19 -8.33 45.41 -56.99
C LEU A 19 -8.90 44.01 -56.73
N LYS A 20 -9.54 43.40 -57.74
CA LYS A 20 -10.10 42.05 -57.65
C LYS A 20 -9.01 40.99 -57.43
N GLY A 21 -7.84 41.16 -58.05
CA GLY A 21 -6.68 40.28 -57.84
C GLY A 21 -6.09 40.39 -56.43
N ARG A 22 -6.02 41.61 -55.87
CA ARG A 22 -5.54 41.84 -54.50
C ARG A 22 -6.53 41.35 -53.44
N MET A 23 -7.83 41.51 -53.67
CA MET A 23 -8.87 40.93 -52.81
C MET A 23 -8.83 39.40 -52.84
N LEU A 24 -8.73 38.79 -54.02
CA LEU A 24 -8.59 37.33 -54.14
C LEU A 24 -7.31 36.84 -53.45
N ALA A 25 -6.18 37.52 -53.64
CA ALA A 25 -4.94 37.17 -52.96
C ALA A 25 -5.06 37.28 -51.43
N ALA A 26 -5.73 38.32 -50.91
CA ALA A 26 -5.96 38.48 -49.49
C ALA A 26 -6.88 37.40 -48.91
N THR A 27 -7.94 37.03 -49.64
CA THR A 27 -8.87 35.95 -49.23
C THR A 27 -8.18 34.60 -49.24
N ILE A 28 -7.38 34.30 -50.27
CA ILE A 28 -6.61 33.05 -50.36
C ILE A 28 -5.59 32.97 -49.24
N LEU A 29 -4.88 34.06 -48.96
CA LEU A 29 -3.89 34.12 -47.88
C LEU A 29 -4.55 33.94 -46.50
N GLY A 30 -5.72 34.56 -46.29
CA GLY A 30 -6.50 34.38 -45.06
C GLY A 30 -6.93 32.94 -44.87
N LEU A 31 -7.48 32.31 -45.92
CA LEU A 31 -7.88 30.90 -45.90
C LEU A 31 -6.69 29.96 -45.63
N ALA A 32 -5.54 30.22 -46.27
CA ALA A 32 -4.33 29.45 -46.05
C ALA A 32 -3.83 29.56 -44.60
N LEU A 33 -3.88 30.76 -44.01
CA LEU A 33 -3.48 30.98 -42.62
C LEU A 33 -4.41 30.26 -41.64
N THR A 34 -5.72 30.38 -41.84
CA THR A 34 -6.72 29.73 -40.99
C THR A 34 -6.64 28.21 -41.10
N ALA A 35 -6.44 27.66 -42.31
CA ALA A 35 -6.26 26.23 -42.50
C ALA A 35 -4.95 25.73 -41.87
N GLY A 36 -3.87 26.50 -41.96
CA GLY A 36 -2.58 26.16 -41.35
C GLY A 36 -2.64 26.12 -39.83
N ILE A 37 -3.13 27.19 -39.21
CA ILE A 37 -3.22 27.29 -37.74
C ILE A 37 -4.29 26.32 -37.20
N GLY A 38 -5.46 26.26 -37.84
CA GLY A 38 -6.54 25.37 -37.44
C GLY A 38 -6.18 23.89 -37.60
N GLY A 39 -5.52 23.53 -38.70
CA GLY A 39 -5.02 22.18 -38.93
C GLY A 39 -3.96 21.76 -37.91
N TRP A 40 -3.03 22.66 -37.57
CA TRP A 40 -2.03 22.42 -36.53
C TRP A 40 -2.67 22.27 -35.15
N ALA A 41 -3.59 23.17 -34.76
CA ALA A 41 -4.28 23.10 -33.48
C ALA A 41 -5.12 21.83 -33.32
N ALA A 42 -5.76 21.36 -34.40
CA ALA A 42 -6.54 20.12 -34.40
C ALA A 42 -5.67 18.86 -34.25
N HIS A 43 -4.41 18.91 -34.68
CA HIS A 43 -3.46 17.79 -34.56
C HIS A 43 -2.55 17.88 -33.33
N ALA A 44 -2.53 19.02 -32.64
CA ALA A 44 -1.72 19.21 -31.45
C ALA A 44 -2.29 18.39 -30.28
N LYS A 45 -1.70 17.22 -30.03
CA LYS A 45 -1.97 16.44 -28.82
C LYS A 45 -1.29 17.12 -27.63
N LEU A 46 -2.07 17.78 -26.77
CA LEU A 46 -1.58 18.19 -25.46
C LEU A 46 -1.39 16.93 -24.60
N ALA A 47 -0.14 16.48 -24.49
CA ALA A 47 0.24 15.43 -23.55
C ALA A 47 0.24 16.03 -22.13
N GLY A 48 -0.90 15.93 -21.45
CA GLY A 48 -1.00 16.20 -20.02
C GLY A 48 -0.64 14.95 -19.24
N ALA A 49 0.52 14.93 -18.60
CA ALA A 49 0.83 13.91 -17.60
C ALA A 49 0.43 14.45 -16.23
N VAL A 50 -0.62 13.89 -15.64
CA VAL A 50 -0.94 14.14 -14.23
C VAL A 50 0.01 13.28 -13.39
N ILE A 51 0.99 13.93 -12.76
CA ILE A 51 1.90 13.27 -11.83
C ILE A 51 1.14 13.13 -10.51
N SER A 52 0.61 11.93 -10.25
CA SER A 52 0.02 11.58 -8.96
C SER A 52 1.06 10.86 -8.12
N GLN A 53 1.27 11.32 -6.88
CA GLN A 53 2.06 10.61 -5.89
C GLN A 53 1.13 9.59 -5.22
N GLY A 54 1.20 8.34 -5.67
CA GLY A 54 0.54 7.22 -5.01
C GLY A 54 1.56 6.43 -4.20
N GLU A 55 1.31 6.26 -2.90
CA GLU A 55 2.12 5.37 -2.06
C GLU A 55 1.48 3.98 -2.03
N LEU A 56 2.22 2.96 -2.46
CA LEU A 56 1.78 1.58 -2.36
C LEU A 56 2.11 1.07 -0.95
N VAL A 57 1.17 1.24 -0.02
CA VAL A 57 1.30 0.69 1.33
C VAL A 57 0.77 -0.74 1.32
N VAL A 58 1.64 -1.71 1.63
CA VAL A 58 1.21 -3.08 1.93
C VAL A 58 0.42 -3.02 3.24
N VAL A 59 -0.89 -3.25 3.19
CA VAL A 59 -1.74 -3.38 4.38
C VAL A 59 -1.41 -4.71 5.05
N GLY A 60 -0.30 -4.72 5.78
CA GLY A 60 0.07 -5.78 6.70
C GLY A 60 -0.30 -5.34 8.10
N GLU A 61 -1.29 -5.98 8.70
CA GLU A 61 -1.53 -5.85 10.14
C GLU A 61 -0.33 -6.45 10.88
N THR A 62 0.62 -5.61 11.29
CA THR A 62 1.75 -6.04 12.12
C THR A 62 1.20 -6.45 13.49
N LYS A 63 0.97 -7.75 13.68
CA LYS A 63 0.62 -8.30 14.99
C LYS A 63 1.88 -8.38 15.84
N GLN A 64 2.00 -7.49 16.82
CA GLN A 64 3.03 -7.62 17.84
C GLN A 64 2.70 -8.85 18.70
N VAL A 65 3.52 -9.89 18.58
CA VAL A 65 3.47 -11.06 19.46
C VAL A 65 4.37 -10.75 20.65
N GLN A 66 3.77 -10.25 21.73
CA GLN A 66 4.45 -9.98 23.00
C GLN A 66 3.96 -10.99 24.03
N HIS A 67 4.89 -11.72 24.65
CA HIS A 67 4.56 -12.58 25.78
C HIS A 67 4.33 -11.71 27.04
N VAL A 68 3.26 -12.02 27.80
CA VAL A 68 2.78 -11.24 28.95
C VAL A 68 3.77 -11.28 30.12
N ASP A 69 4.42 -12.42 30.35
CA ASP A 69 5.26 -12.66 31.54
C ASP A 69 6.77 -12.47 31.32
N GLY A 70 7.20 -12.02 30.14
CA GLY A 70 8.58 -11.57 29.90
C GLY A 70 9.69 -12.54 30.34
N GLY A 71 9.92 -13.61 29.57
CA GLY A 71 11.06 -14.51 29.76
C GLY A 71 12.28 -14.16 28.88
N THR A 72 13.46 -14.71 29.21
CA THR A 72 14.65 -14.63 28.34
C THR A 72 14.41 -15.41 27.05
N ILE A 73 14.77 -14.84 25.90
CA ILE A 73 14.64 -15.52 24.60
C ILE A 73 15.76 -16.55 24.47
N VAL A 74 15.41 -17.81 24.24
CA VAL A 74 16.37 -18.91 24.03
C VAL A 74 16.66 -19.12 22.55
N GLU A 75 15.62 -19.09 21.71
CA GLU A 75 15.78 -19.28 20.27
C GLU A 75 14.68 -18.55 19.49
N ILE A 76 15.06 -17.98 18.34
CA ILE A 76 14.15 -17.46 17.32
C ILE A 76 14.41 -18.27 16.04
N PRO A 77 13.66 -19.35 15.79
CA PRO A 77 13.89 -20.25 14.65
C PRO A 77 13.42 -19.67 13.30
N VAL A 78 12.90 -18.44 13.28
CA VAL A 78 12.37 -17.80 12.07
C VAL A 78 13.24 -16.62 11.63
N LYS A 79 13.33 -16.41 10.30
CA LYS A 79 14.04 -15.28 9.69
C LYS A 79 13.04 -14.24 9.18
N ILE A 80 13.50 -12.99 9.08
CA ILE A 80 12.72 -11.91 8.46
C ILE A 80 12.29 -12.32 7.05
N GLY A 81 10.99 -12.22 6.75
CA GLY A 81 10.40 -12.61 5.47
C GLY A 81 9.99 -14.08 5.35
N SER A 82 10.10 -14.87 6.41
CA SER A 82 9.60 -16.25 6.43
C SER A 82 8.07 -16.27 6.49
N LEU A 83 7.43 -17.14 5.69
CA LEU A 83 6.00 -17.44 5.80
C LEU A 83 5.80 -18.31 7.05
N VAL A 84 4.85 -17.95 7.92
CA VAL A 84 4.51 -18.70 9.13
C VAL A 84 3.01 -19.01 9.14
N GLU A 85 2.65 -20.22 9.55
CA GLU A 85 1.27 -20.67 9.69
C GLU A 85 0.84 -20.71 11.17
N LYS A 86 -0.46 -20.88 11.40
CA LYS A 86 -0.99 -20.95 12.77
C LYS A 86 -0.49 -22.22 13.45
N GLY A 87 0.24 -22.05 14.54
CA GLY A 87 0.80 -23.14 15.35
C GLY A 87 2.31 -23.28 15.23
N ASP A 88 2.93 -22.56 14.29
CA ASP A 88 4.39 -22.56 14.14
C ASP A 88 5.06 -21.87 15.32
N VAL A 89 6.14 -22.49 15.81
CA VAL A 89 6.97 -21.93 16.87
C VAL A 89 7.84 -20.84 16.27
N VAL A 90 7.45 -19.58 16.48
CA VAL A 90 8.22 -18.41 16.03
C VAL A 90 9.28 -17.96 17.04
N LEU A 91 9.09 -18.29 18.32
CA LEU A 91 9.96 -17.85 19.41
C LEU A 91 9.88 -18.85 20.55
N ARG A 92 11.03 -19.20 21.13
CA ARG A 92 11.14 -20.03 22.34
C ARG A 92 11.74 -19.22 23.48
N LEU A 93 11.03 -19.21 24.60
CA LEU A 93 11.43 -18.57 25.85
C LEU A 93 12.15 -19.58 26.75
N ASP A 94 12.94 -19.06 27.69
CA ASP A 94 13.55 -19.86 28.75
C ASP A 94 12.49 -20.26 29.77
N ASP A 95 12.21 -21.56 29.83
CA ASP A 95 11.23 -22.17 30.72
C ASP A 95 11.86 -22.70 32.02
N THR A 96 13.14 -22.43 32.28
CA THR A 96 13.86 -22.99 33.43
C THR A 96 13.17 -22.67 34.76
N GLN A 97 12.76 -21.41 34.98
CA GLN A 97 12.07 -21.02 36.21
C GLN A 97 10.69 -21.67 36.33
N LEU A 98 9.92 -21.69 35.23
CA LEU A 98 8.60 -22.33 35.20
C LEU A 98 8.68 -23.83 35.49
N ARG A 99 9.72 -24.51 34.98
CA ARG A 99 9.96 -25.93 35.25
C ARG A 99 10.32 -26.17 36.72
N ILE A 100 11.09 -25.29 37.34
CA ILE A 100 11.42 -25.38 38.76
C ILE A 100 10.15 -25.20 39.60
N GLU A 101 9.35 -24.18 39.31
CA GLU A 101 8.09 -23.91 40.02
C GLU A 101 7.10 -25.06 39.88
N LEU A 102 6.93 -25.60 38.67
CA LEU A 102 6.11 -26.78 38.43
C LEU A 102 6.58 -27.98 39.27
N GLY A 103 7.90 -28.20 39.36
CA GLY A 103 8.47 -29.27 40.19
C GLY A 103 8.16 -29.09 41.68
N ILE A 104 8.23 -27.85 42.18
CA ILE A 104 7.89 -27.50 43.56
C ILE A 104 6.40 -27.76 43.84
N VAL A 105 5.51 -27.30 42.96
CA VAL A 105 4.06 -27.52 43.11
C VAL A 105 3.70 -29.00 43.03
N THR A 106 4.26 -29.72 42.07
CA THR A 106 4.03 -31.18 41.92
C THR A 106 4.48 -31.94 43.16
N SER A 107 5.63 -31.59 43.73
CA SER A 107 6.14 -32.21 44.96
C SER A 107 5.23 -31.94 46.16
N GLN A 108 4.72 -30.72 46.29
CA GLN A 108 3.75 -30.37 47.34
C GLN A 108 2.45 -31.16 47.20
N VAL A 109 1.93 -31.28 45.97
CA VAL A 109 0.73 -32.09 45.69
C VAL A 109 0.97 -33.56 46.07
N ALA A 110 2.12 -34.13 45.73
CA ALA A 110 2.46 -35.50 46.10
C ALA A 110 2.53 -35.69 47.63
N GLN A 111 3.14 -34.75 48.34
CA GLN A 111 3.20 -34.77 49.81
C GLN A 111 1.80 -34.70 50.45
N LEU A 112 0.93 -33.81 49.96
CA LEU A 112 -0.43 -33.68 50.46
C LEU A 112 -1.26 -34.95 50.18
N LYS A 113 -1.11 -35.55 48.99
CA LYS A 113 -1.75 -36.84 48.66
C LYS A 113 -1.28 -37.96 49.59
N ALA A 114 0.02 -38.05 49.87
CA ALA A 114 0.56 -39.03 50.80
C ALA A 114 0.05 -38.82 52.24
N MET A 115 -0.04 -37.57 52.69
CA MET A 115 -0.60 -37.22 53.99
C MET A 115 -2.08 -37.60 54.08
N MET A 116 -2.84 -37.34 53.02
CA MET A 116 -4.25 -37.73 52.94
C MET A 116 -4.42 -39.25 53.00
N ALA A 117 -3.64 -40.01 52.22
CA ALA A 117 -3.68 -41.47 52.25
C ALA A 117 -3.38 -42.02 53.65
N ARG A 118 -2.40 -41.43 54.35
CA ARG A 118 -2.08 -41.78 55.73
C ARG A 118 -3.24 -41.48 56.68
N LEU A 119 -3.83 -40.29 56.62
CA LEU A 119 -4.95 -39.91 57.50
C LEU A 119 -6.18 -40.79 57.26
N VAL A 120 -6.42 -41.20 56.02
CA VAL A 120 -7.50 -42.14 55.67
C VAL A 120 -7.24 -43.52 56.27
N ALA A 121 -6.01 -44.04 56.16
CA ALA A 121 -5.63 -45.31 56.76
C ALA A 121 -5.76 -45.29 58.29
N GLU A 122 -5.30 -44.21 58.94
CA GLU A 122 -5.45 -44.02 60.39
C GLU A 122 -6.92 -43.95 60.82
N ARG A 123 -7.78 -43.26 60.06
CA ARG A 123 -9.22 -43.17 60.32
C ARG A 123 -9.91 -44.54 60.22
N ASP A 124 -9.57 -45.30 59.18
CA ASP A 124 -10.23 -46.57 58.88
C ASP A 124 -9.58 -47.76 59.62
N GLY A 125 -8.53 -47.53 60.41
CA GLY A 125 -7.82 -48.56 61.17
C GLY A 125 -7.07 -49.55 60.27
N LEU A 126 -6.67 -49.12 59.06
CA LEU A 126 -5.97 -49.95 58.08
C LEU A 126 -4.45 -49.88 58.31
N ASP A 127 -3.80 -51.04 58.40
CA ASP A 127 -2.34 -51.16 58.53
C ASP A 127 -1.58 -50.88 57.20
N VAL A 128 -2.31 -50.72 56.09
CA VAL A 128 -1.74 -50.59 54.74
C VAL A 128 -2.20 -49.29 54.11
N LEU A 129 -1.24 -48.49 53.63
CA LEU A 129 -1.50 -47.27 52.87
C LEU A 129 -1.97 -47.63 51.46
N SER A 130 -3.22 -47.28 51.13
CA SER A 130 -3.71 -47.38 49.75
C SER A 130 -3.58 -46.04 49.03
N PHE A 131 -3.00 -46.07 47.84
CA PHE A 131 -2.93 -44.94 46.92
C PHE A 131 -3.91 -45.07 45.74
N GLU A 132 -4.81 -46.06 45.80
CA GLU A 132 -5.73 -46.39 44.72
C GLU A 132 -6.75 -45.25 44.53
N GLY A 133 -6.67 -44.56 43.39
CA GLY A 133 -7.45 -43.35 43.09
C GLY A 133 -6.69 -42.02 43.25
N LEU A 134 -5.44 -42.04 43.73
CA LEU A 134 -4.55 -40.88 43.73
C LEU A 134 -3.61 -40.99 42.52
N GLU A 135 -4.05 -40.51 41.35
CA GLU A 135 -3.15 -40.42 40.18
C GLU A 135 -1.97 -39.52 40.53
N LEU A 136 -0.75 -40.08 40.51
CA LEU A 136 0.51 -39.37 40.78
C LEU A 136 1.04 -38.70 39.51
#